data_AF-A0A850R8R1-F1
#
_entry.id   AF-A0A850R8R1-F1
#
_cell.length_a   1.000
_cell.length_b   1.000
_cell.length_c   1.000
_cell.angle_alpha   90.00
_cell.angle_beta   90.00
_cell.angle_gamma   90.00
#
_symmetry.space_group_name_H-M   'P 1'
#
loop_
_entity.id
_entity.type
_entity.pdbx_description
1 polymer ?
#
loop_
_entity_poly.entity_id
_entity_poly.type
_entity_poly.pdbx_seq_one_letter_code
_entity_poly.pdbx_strand_id
1 'polypeptide(L)'
;MSNFDCLISNIIDHLPRFSEEGGAFSCVEKKILHQEMTRNLHIANPEKFAQEFLNIIEYLFDTLSLLDRVELSKGFWKFVSYPAQLFALSLLHSLADPKQRLFPPDFWQVAGVSDDVKQKQKAVLKAVEDRRLDHRLDGSLPPPIRFIYVAWGIIKLNGKILFHRREAREHANEYGLVGGRSNLQDLKEVMGETTPIDCLLETLQSPDSKPMFDAMEHTLIREFEEETHLIKSEGHYTAVPWRDLKPYSQCMGAAPNYAFTQYFFRLYLIELTTKGYFALRQAVEKSSGYLIECSIPEVVSGKTMDGGKEFSIEAIYRDFLDDRLALEKALDDLPSSYKNNYRYNFANKKYYHAARDEGFIFSLNNDLLKGKSGQEKSILINLDIEDKKLLLALAGHARSWKLSQAEDGLLTCHDFGWIEFHDAEKREQLSQLAEKLRSANEPLIEVSDARYFRLSIAPELIFLDRAWFEYSISADTPQGKPKITIRRLPIDTPIGLLQGDQKTREIECSLAKDLQKVAAAELMAPEKDSLTRSIRSALQSTYQSLGLRLLLVTQEKLYTLSCRLA
;
A
#
# COMPACT_ATOMS: atom_id res chain seq x y z
N MET A 1 22.76 -58.04 -2.99
CA MET A 1 22.97 -56.90 -2.08
C MET A 1 24.02 -56.02 -2.71
N SER A 2 23.79 -54.70 -2.69
CA SER A 2 24.82 -53.76 -3.11
C SER A 2 25.99 -53.80 -2.12
N ASN A 3 27.19 -53.36 -2.52
CA ASN A 3 28.32 -53.22 -1.59
C ASN A 3 27.94 -52.28 -0.42
N PHE A 4 27.02 -51.35 -0.62
CA PHE A 4 26.53 -50.41 0.39
C PHE A 4 25.67 -51.08 1.48
N ASP A 5 24.77 -52.01 1.12
CA ASP A 5 23.90 -52.71 2.09
C ASP A 5 24.72 -53.58 3.06
N CYS A 6 25.76 -54.23 2.53
CA CYS A 6 26.70 -55.05 3.29
C CYS A 6 27.47 -54.21 4.33
N LEU A 7 27.85 -52.98 3.96
CA LEU A 7 28.58 -52.07 4.82
C LEU A 7 27.74 -51.56 5.99
N ILE A 8 26.50 -51.16 5.73
CA ILE A 8 25.61 -50.72 6.80
C ILE A 8 25.32 -51.87 7.75
N SER A 9 25.09 -53.08 7.22
CA SER A 9 24.86 -54.27 8.04
C SER A 9 26.07 -54.56 8.95
N ASN A 10 27.29 -54.47 8.41
CA ASN A 10 28.52 -54.65 9.19
C ASN A 10 28.66 -53.59 10.31
N ILE A 11 28.31 -52.33 10.04
CA ILE A 11 28.28 -51.29 11.10
C ILE A 11 27.28 -51.66 12.19
N ILE A 12 26.06 -52.06 11.83
CA ILE A 12 24.99 -52.40 12.78
C ILE A 12 25.45 -53.47 13.77
N ASP A 13 26.15 -54.50 13.28
CA ASP A 13 26.65 -55.61 14.11
C ASP A 13 27.68 -55.15 15.15
N HIS A 14 28.40 -54.07 14.86
CA HIS A 14 29.49 -53.55 15.69
C HIS A 14 29.14 -52.26 16.45
N LEU A 15 27.87 -51.81 16.44
CA LEU A 15 27.48 -50.64 17.22
C LEU A 15 27.56 -50.88 18.74
N PRO A 16 27.88 -49.84 19.54
CA PRO A 16 27.76 -49.90 20.99
C PRO A 16 26.32 -50.22 21.41
N ARG A 17 26.16 -50.82 22.59
CA ARG A 17 24.87 -51.23 23.15
C ARG A 17 24.60 -50.44 24.43
N PHE A 18 23.34 -50.20 24.71
CA PHE A 18 22.80 -49.53 25.88
C PHE A 18 21.63 -50.38 26.37
N SER A 19 21.52 -50.58 27.68
CA SER A 19 20.41 -51.34 28.26
C SER A 19 19.17 -50.48 28.36
N GLU A 20 18.01 -51.08 28.11
CA GLU A 20 16.71 -50.41 28.27
C GLU A 20 16.47 -49.94 29.71
N GLU A 21 16.85 -50.80 30.67
CA GLU A 21 16.76 -50.53 32.10
C GLU A 21 18.14 -50.56 32.76
N GLY A 22 18.33 -49.81 33.84
CA GLY A 22 19.55 -49.90 34.67
C GLY A 22 20.80 -49.18 34.14
N GLY A 23 20.75 -48.56 32.95
CA GLY A 23 21.79 -47.65 32.46
C GLY A 23 23.14 -48.28 32.11
N ALA A 24 23.20 -49.60 31.93
CA ALA A 24 24.41 -50.27 31.47
C ALA A 24 24.67 -49.97 29.99
N PHE A 25 25.94 -49.83 29.61
CA PHE A 25 26.32 -49.51 28.23
C PHE A 25 27.65 -50.14 27.85
N SER A 26 27.89 -50.28 26.55
CA SER A 26 29.20 -50.58 25.96
C SER A 26 29.70 -49.40 25.13
N CYS A 27 31.02 -49.34 24.95
CA CYS A 27 31.70 -48.41 24.07
C CYS A 27 32.45 -49.20 23.01
N VAL A 28 32.59 -48.64 21.81
CA VAL A 28 33.35 -49.27 20.71
C VAL A 28 34.40 -48.29 20.22
N GLU A 29 35.66 -48.72 20.15
CA GLU A 29 36.75 -47.89 19.64
C GLU A 29 36.63 -47.73 18.11
N LYS A 30 36.76 -46.51 17.59
CA LYS A 30 36.66 -46.22 16.15
C LYS A 30 37.63 -47.06 15.31
N LYS A 31 38.81 -47.35 15.86
CA LYS A 31 39.84 -48.17 15.21
C LYS A 31 39.37 -49.60 14.96
N ILE A 32 38.56 -50.17 15.86
CA ILE A 32 38.00 -51.51 15.71
C ILE A 32 36.98 -51.49 14.57
N LEU A 33 36.07 -50.51 14.56
CA LEU A 33 35.11 -50.33 13.46
C LEU A 33 35.82 -50.20 12.10
N HIS A 34 36.89 -49.40 12.04
CA HIS A 34 37.68 -49.22 10.82
C HIS A 34 38.32 -50.54 10.32
N GLN A 35 38.88 -51.33 11.24
CA GLN A 35 39.47 -52.63 10.91
C GLN A 35 38.43 -53.63 10.40
N GLU A 36 37.28 -53.75 11.07
CA GLU A 36 36.22 -54.66 10.66
C GLU A 36 35.56 -54.24 9.34
N MET A 37 35.45 -52.94 9.09
CA MET A 37 34.97 -52.41 7.82
C MET A 37 35.96 -52.67 6.67
N THR A 38 37.26 -52.49 6.92
CA THR A 38 38.30 -52.70 5.91
C THR A 38 38.42 -54.17 5.51
N ARG A 39 38.33 -55.11 6.45
CA ARG A 39 38.40 -56.56 6.18
C ARG A 39 37.32 -57.04 5.22
N ASN A 40 36.13 -56.44 5.29
CA ASN A 40 34.94 -56.86 4.55
C ASN A 40 34.75 -56.10 3.23
N LEU A 41 35.68 -55.21 2.86
CA LEU A 41 35.65 -54.41 1.63
C LEU A 41 36.55 -55.00 0.53
N HIS A 42 36.01 -55.18 -0.67
CA HIS A 42 36.75 -55.67 -1.85
C HIS A 42 36.81 -54.62 -2.95
N ILE A 43 37.38 -53.45 -2.62
CA ILE A 43 37.52 -52.28 -3.50
C ILE A 43 38.96 -51.76 -3.50
N ALA A 44 39.32 -50.92 -4.47
CA ALA A 44 40.57 -50.18 -4.44
C ALA A 44 40.57 -49.17 -3.26
N ASN A 45 41.64 -49.15 -2.48
CA ASN A 45 41.81 -48.30 -1.28
C ASN A 45 40.71 -48.47 -0.20
N PRO A 46 40.51 -49.69 0.33
CA PRO A 46 39.43 -49.98 1.28
C PRO A 46 39.57 -49.19 2.59
N GLU A 47 40.80 -48.93 3.04
CA GLU A 47 41.07 -48.16 4.27
C GLU A 47 40.53 -46.72 4.20
N LYS A 48 40.80 -46.01 3.09
CA LYS A 48 40.33 -44.63 2.90
C LYS A 48 38.81 -44.59 2.82
N PHE A 49 38.22 -45.50 2.04
CA PHE A 49 36.77 -45.56 1.91
C PHE A 49 36.08 -45.89 3.24
N ALA A 50 36.57 -46.87 4.01
CA ALA A 50 36.04 -47.21 5.32
C ALA A 50 36.10 -46.02 6.28
N GLN A 51 37.19 -45.26 6.26
CA GLN A 51 37.35 -44.06 7.09
C GLN A 51 36.31 -42.99 6.73
N GLU A 52 36.17 -42.64 5.45
CA GLU A 52 35.20 -41.63 5.01
C GLU A 52 33.76 -42.06 5.30
N PHE A 53 33.44 -43.34 5.10
CA PHE A 53 32.10 -43.86 5.39
C PHE A 53 31.77 -43.82 6.88
N LEU A 54 32.71 -44.24 7.74
CA LEU A 54 32.55 -44.14 9.19
C LEU A 54 32.43 -42.69 9.65
N ASN A 55 33.19 -41.77 9.07
CA ASN A 55 33.06 -40.34 9.33
C ASN A 55 31.66 -39.84 9.00
N ILE A 56 31.07 -40.23 7.85
CA ILE A 56 29.71 -39.84 7.47
C ILE A 56 28.68 -40.34 8.50
N ILE A 57 28.76 -41.61 8.93
CA ILE A 57 27.85 -42.17 9.93
C ILE A 57 28.03 -41.48 11.28
N GLU A 58 29.28 -41.20 11.67
CA GLU A 58 29.59 -40.45 12.89
C GLU A 58 28.99 -39.03 12.86
N TYR A 59 29.19 -38.29 11.77
CA TYR A 59 28.63 -36.96 11.60
C TYR A 59 27.10 -36.98 11.64
N LEU A 60 26.47 -37.99 11.02
CA LEU A 60 25.03 -38.18 11.08
C LEU A 60 24.55 -38.40 12.53
N PHE A 61 25.21 -39.30 13.26
CA PHE A 61 24.84 -39.58 14.65
C PHE A 61 25.13 -38.42 15.61
N ASP A 62 26.23 -37.69 15.43
CA ASP A 62 26.52 -36.49 16.24
C ASP A 62 25.56 -35.34 15.93
N THR A 63 25.18 -35.13 14.65
CA THR A 63 24.15 -34.14 14.27
C THR A 63 22.81 -34.46 14.91
N LEU A 64 22.47 -35.74 15.03
CA LEU A 64 21.28 -36.23 15.72
C LEU A 64 21.43 -36.32 17.25
N SER A 65 22.60 -35.94 17.80
CA SER A 65 22.92 -36.01 19.23
C SER A 65 22.78 -37.41 19.84
N LEU A 66 23.10 -38.45 19.07
CA LEU A 66 22.97 -39.85 19.50
C LEU A 66 24.20 -40.34 20.27
N LEU A 67 25.39 -39.77 20.01
CA LEU A 67 26.66 -40.18 20.60
C LEU A 67 27.08 -39.27 21.76
N ASP A 68 27.71 -39.87 22.77
CA ASP A 68 28.33 -39.15 23.89
C ASP A 68 29.57 -38.41 23.40
N ARG A 69 29.53 -37.07 23.38
CA ARG A 69 30.61 -36.23 22.86
C ARG A 69 31.92 -36.36 23.63
N VAL A 70 31.87 -36.68 24.93
CA VAL A 70 33.08 -36.85 25.74
C VAL A 70 33.80 -38.12 25.28
N GLU A 71 33.08 -39.22 25.12
CA GLU A 71 33.66 -40.47 24.61
C GLU A 71 34.05 -40.37 23.13
N LEU A 72 33.26 -39.64 22.34
CA LEU A 72 33.57 -39.38 20.92
C LEU A 72 34.91 -38.67 20.73
N SER A 73 35.19 -37.68 21.59
CA SER A 73 36.47 -36.95 21.59
C SER A 73 37.68 -37.82 21.94
N LYS A 74 37.46 -38.94 22.64
CA LYS A 74 38.48 -39.93 23.00
C LYS A 74 38.64 -41.02 21.94
N GLY A 75 37.88 -40.98 20.84
CA GLY A 75 37.92 -41.98 19.79
C GLY A 75 36.99 -43.18 20.00
N PHE A 76 35.97 -43.06 20.85
CA PHE A 76 34.99 -44.12 21.12
C PHE A 76 33.58 -43.72 20.68
N TRP A 77 32.83 -44.67 20.12
CA TRP A 77 31.40 -44.54 19.95
C TRP A 77 30.70 -45.11 21.19
N LYS A 78 29.83 -44.29 21.77
CA LYS A 78 28.93 -44.66 22.88
C LYS A 78 27.63 -43.90 22.68
N PHE A 79 26.50 -44.60 22.71
CA PHE A 79 25.19 -43.94 22.67
C PHE A 79 24.92 -43.19 23.99
N VAL A 80 24.26 -42.03 23.91
CA VAL A 80 23.88 -41.26 25.10
C VAL A 80 22.76 -41.92 25.91
N SER A 81 21.96 -42.79 25.28
CA SER A 81 20.84 -43.49 25.90
C SER A 81 20.33 -44.64 25.04
N TYR A 82 19.47 -45.49 25.60
CA TYR A 82 18.78 -46.54 24.84
C TYR A 82 17.87 -46.00 23.72
N PRO A 83 17.05 -44.93 23.91
CA PRO A 83 16.33 -44.31 22.81
C PRO A 83 17.23 -43.82 21.66
N ALA A 84 18.43 -43.29 21.97
CA ALA A 84 19.38 -42.87 20.94
C ALA A 84 19.88 -44.07 20.11
N GLN A 85 20.14 -45.21 20.76
CA GLN A 85 20.44 -46.47 20.09
C GLN A 85 19.27 -46.92 19.19
N LEU A 86 18.04 -46.91 19.69
CA LEU A 86 16.87 -47.33 18.91
C LEU A 86 16.70 -46.46 17.65
N PHE A 87 16.90 -45.14 17.78
CA PHE A 87 16.84 -44.23 16.64
C PHE A 87 17.94 -44.53 15.61
N ALA A 88 19.19 -44.70 16.08
CA ALA A 88 20.32 -45.05 15.22
C ALA A 88 20.06 -46.36 14.44
N LEU A 89 19.59 -47.40 15.13
CA LEU A 89 19.27 -48.68 14.52
C LEU A 89 18.12 -48.56 13.52
N SER A 90 17.05 -47.85 13.86
CA SER A 90 15.91 -47.62 12.94
C SER A 90 16.35 -46.93 11.65
N LEU A 91 17.23 -45.93 11.76
CA LEU A 91 17.77 -45.20 10.61
C LEU A 91 18.67 -46.10 9.75
N LEU A 92 19.65 -46.78 10.36
CA LEU A 92 20.57 -47.64 9.63
C LEU A 92 19.86 -48.83 8.98
N HIS A 93 18.94 -49.51 9.67
CA HIS A 93 18.16 -50.60 9.07
C HIS A 93 17.30 -50.11 7.90
N SER A 94 16.75 -48.89 7.97
CA SER A 94 16.01 -48.30 6.85
C SER A 94 16.93 -47.97 5.66
N LEU A 95 18.18 -47.59 5.90
CA LEU A 95 19.17 -47.35 4.84
C LEU A 95 19.74 -48.65 4.23
N ALA A 96 19.79 -49.73 5.01
CA ALA A 96 20.29 -51.03 4.57
C ALA A 96 19.28 -51.82 3.72
N ASP A 97 17.97 -51.54 3.85
CA ASP A 97 16.93 -52.21 3.09
C ASP A 97 16.45 -51.36 1.89
N PRO A 98 16.76 -51.75 0.64
CA PRO A 98 16.34 -51.00 -0.55
C PRO A 98 14.82 -50.98 -0.75
N LYS A 99 14.04 -51.80 -0.02
CA LYS A 99 12.57 -51.81 -0.04
C LYS A 99 11.95 -50.93 1.05
N GLN A 100 12.72 -50.53 2.06
CA GLN A 100 12.22 -49.67 3.13
C GLN A 100 12.23 -48.20 2.70
N ARG A 101 11.22 -47.44 3.11
CA ARG A 101 11.17 -45.98 2.97
C ARG A 101 10.70 -45.38 4.30
N LEU A 102 11.18 -44.18 4.62
CA LEU A 102 10.69 -43.42 5.79
C LEU A 102 9.35 -42.72 5.52
N PHE A 103 9.07 -42.44 4.25
CA PHE A 103 7.83 -41.81 3.79
C PHE A 103 7.27 -42.58 2.57
N PRO A 104 5.96 -42.51 2.31
CA PRO A 104 5.39 -43.00 1.05
C PRO A 104 6.12 -42.42 -0.18
N PRO A 105 6.26 -43.17 -1.29
CA PRO A 105 7.05 -42.73 -2.46
C PRO A 105 6.61 -41.39 -3.09
N ASP A 106 5.33 -41.05 -2.98
CA ASP A 106 4.70 -39.84 -3.49
C ASP A 106 4.57 -38.73 -2.43
N PHE A 107 5.08 -38.96 -1.21
CA PHE A 107 4.86 -38.05 -0.08
C PHE A 107 5.34 -36.62 -0.33
N TRP A 108 6.36 -36.38 -1.17
CA TRP A 108 6.87 -35.04 -1.46
C TRP A 108 6.32 -34.42 -2.75
N GLN A 109 5.42 -35.13 -3.45
CA GLN A 109 4.75 -34.56 -4.61
C GLN A 109 3.74 -33.50 -4.16
N VAL A 110 3.65 -32.40 -4.92
CA VAL A 110 2.77 -31.26 -4.61
C VAL A 110 1.60 -31.14 -5.59
N ALA A 111 1.73 -31.74 -6.78
CA ALA A 111 0.68 -31.74 -7.80
C ALA A 111 -0.37 -32.82 -7.46
N GLY A 112 -1.64 -32.43 -7.43
CA GLY A 112 -2.75 -33.36 -7.25
C GLY A 112 -2.93 -33.94 -5.84
N VAL A 113 -2.16 -33.49 -4.85
CA VAL A 113 -2.27 -33.96 -3.46
C VAL A 113 -3.22 -33.08 -2.62
N SER A 114 -3.88 -33.70 -1.64
CA SER A 114 -4.80 -33.01 -0.74
C SER A 114 -4.08 -32.05 0.22
N ASP A 115 -4.80 -31.09 0.77
CA ASP A 115 -4.23 -30.14 1.73
C ASP A 115 -3.76 -30.83 3.02
N ASP A 116 -4.39 -31.92 3.44
CA ASP A 116 -3.93 -32.72 4.58
C ASP A 116 -2.51 -33.28 4.37
N VAL A 117 -2.19 -33.74 3.15
CA VAL A 117 -0.85 -34.21 2.80
C VAL A 117 0.14 -33.05 2.83
N LYS A 118 -0.24 -31.89 2.28
CA LYS A 118 0.59 -30.68 2.32
C LYS A 118 0.88 -30.20 3.74
N GLN A 119 -0.08 -30.32 4.67
CA GLN A 119 0.15 -29.99 6.07
C GLN A 119 1.08 -31.00 6.76
N LYS A 120 1.02 -32.28 6.40
CA LYS A 120 2.00 -33.29 6.88
C LYS A 120 3.41 -33.00 6.36
N GLN A 121 3.55 -32.68 5.07
CA GLN A 121 4.83 -32.24 4.48
C GLN A 121 5.38 -31.01 5.24
N LYS A 122 4.52 -30.00 5.49
CA LYS A 122 4.87 -28.81 6.27
C LYS A 122 5.34 -29.17 7.68
N ALA A 123 4.65 -30.08 8.37
CA ALA A 123 5.01 -30.48 9.73
C ALA A 123 6.41 -31.13 9.80
N VAL A 124 6.75 -31.97 8.82
CA VAL A 124 8.09 -32.58 8.73
C VAL A 124 9.15 -31.51 8.50
N LEU A 125 8.96 -30.64 7.50
CA LEU A 125 9.91 -29.58 7.19
C LEU A 125 10.09 -28.62 8.36
N LYS A 126 8.98 -28.23 9.02
CA LYS A 126 9.01 -27.39 10.21
C LYS A 126 9.82 -28.01 11.33
N ALA A 127 9.61 -29.29 11.63
CA ALA A 127 10.35 -29.98 12.67
C ALA A 127 11.86 -30.09 12.37
N VAL A 128 12.26 -30.15 11.10
CA VAL A 128 13.68 -30.18 10.70
C VAL A 128 14.30 -28.78 10.78
N GLU A 129 13.64 -27.80 10.16
CA GLU A 129 14.19 -26.45 10.04
C GLU A 129 14.21 -25.70 11.38
N ASP A 130 13.16 -25.83 12.20
CA ASP A 130 13.16 -25.22 13.54
C ASP A 130 14.32 -25.76 14.38
N ARG A 131 14.56 -27.09 14.36
CA ARG A 131 15.71 -27.69 15.07
C ARG A 131 17.04 -27.23 14.51
N ARG A 132 17.16 -27.03 13.19
CA ARG A 132 18.38 -26.50 12.55
C ARG A 132 18.69 -25.09 13.06
N LEU A 133 17.68 -24.28 13.36
CA LEU A 133 17.83 -22.95 13.95
C LEU A 133 18.13 -23.03 15.45
N ASP A 134 17.33 -23.77 16.21
CA ASP A 134 17.35 -23.76 17.67
C ASP A 134 18.57 -24.45 18.28
N HIS A 135 19.18 -25.40 17.56
CA HIS A 135 20.26 -26.25 18.08
C HIS A 135 21.65 -25.94 17.51
N ARG A 136 21.83 -24.75 16.91
CA ARG A 136 23.15 -24.33 16.46
C ARG A 136 24.03 -23.93 17.66
N LEU A 137 25.13 -24.66 17.85
CA LEU A 137 25.97 -24.60 19.06
C LEU A 137 26.70 -23.27 19.28
N ASP A 138 26.99 -22.53 18.21
CA ASP A 138 27.70 -21.25 18.28
C ASP A 138 26.75 -20.05 18.53
N GLY A 139 25.44 -20.30 18.67
CA GLY A 139 24.41 -19.28 18.88
C GLY A 139 24.14 -18.39 17.67
N SER A 140 24.80 -18.62 16.53
CA SER A 140 24.55 -17.88 15.29
C SER A 140 23.40 -18.51 14.50
N LEU A 141 22.82 -17.76 13.56
CA LEU A 141 21.76 -18.28 12.69
C LEU A 141 22.37 -19.08 11.54
N PRO A 142 21.84 -20.27 11.19
CA PRO A 142 22.31 -21.05 10.06
C PRO A 142 22.00 -20.32 8.74
N PRO A 143 22.75 -20.59 7.65
CA PRO A 143 22.48 -19.92 6.38
C PRO A 143 21.05 -20.25 5.88
N PRO A 144 20.34 -19.27 5.27
CA PRO A 144 19.10 -19.53 4.55
C PRO A 144 19.33 -20.53 3.42
N ILE A 145 18.33 -21.38 3.17
CA ILE A 145 18.36 -22.39 2.11
C ILE A 145 17.29 -22.13 1.04
N ARG A 146 16.52 -21.06 1.22
CA ARG A 146 15.44 -20.64 0.33
C ARG A 146 15.48 -19.14 0.18
N PHE A 147 15.34 -18.66 -1.05
CA PHE A 147 15.44 -17.25 -1.40
C PHE A 147 14.18 -16.82 -2.14
N ILE A 148 13.65 -15.65 -1.81
CA ILE A 148 12.45 -15.10 -2.42
C ILE A 148 12.66 -13.63 -2.73
N TYR A 149 12.25 -13.24 -3.92
CA TYR A 149 12.24 -11.86 -4.38
C TYR A 149 10.78 -11.40 -4.44
N VAL A 150 10.49 -10.25 -3.84
CA VAL A 150 9.15 -9.69 -3.73
C VAL A 150 9.16 -8.25 -4.22
N ALA A 151 8.20 -7.91 -5.08
CA ALA A 151 7.97 -6.55 -5.53
C ALA A 151 6.67 -6.02 -4.93
N TRP A 152 6.73 -4.87 -4.28
CA TRP A 152 5.55 -4.20 -3.72
C TRP A 152 5.39 -2.79 -4.28
N GLY A 153 4.17 -2.41 -4.59
CA GLY A 153 3.82 -1.06 -5.02
C GLY A 153 3.13 -0.29 -3.91
N ILE A 154 3.53 0.97 -3.74
CA ILE A 154 2.89 1.92 -2.85
C ILE A 154 2.05 2.88 -3.68
N ILE A 155 0.73 2.80 -3.51
CA ILE A 155 -0.21 3.80 -3.98
C ILE A 155 -0.64 4.65 -2.78
N LYS A 156 -0.18 5.91 -2.74
CA LYS A 156 -0.54 6.89 -1.71
C LYS A 156 -1.53 7.90 -2.27
N LEU A 157 -2.75 7.95 -1.76
CA LEU A 157 -3.78 8.92 -2.15
C LEU A 157 -4.36 9.58 -0.90
N ASN A 158 -4.40 10.93 -0.87
CA ASN A 158 -4.99 11.70 0.23
C ASN A 158 -4.50 11.28 1.63
N GLY A 159 -3.20 10.98 1.76
CA GLY A 159 -2.59 10.55 3.03
C GLY A 159 -2.92 9.10 3.44
N LYS A 160 -3.51 8.32 2.55
CA LYS A 160 -3.79 6.90 2.73
C LYS A 160 -2.99 6.06 1.75
N ILE A 161 -2.70 4.82 2.13
CA ILE A 161 -1.98 3.83 1.32
C ILE A 161 -2.94 2.69 0.99
N LEU A 162 -2.90 2.23 -0.25
CA LEU A 162 -3.70 1.09 -0.71
C LEU A 162 -3.10 -0.25 -0.26
N PHE A 163 -3.94 -1.13 0.24
CA PHE A 163 -3.61 -2.51 0.61
C PHE A 163 -4.55 -3.50 -0.09
N HIS A 164 -4.03 -4.69 -0.35
CA HIS A 164 -4.74 -5.83 -0.94
C HIS A 164 -4.85 -6.97 0.09
N ARG A 165 -6.02 -7.63 0.12
CA ARG A 165 -6.27 -8.78 1.01
C ARG A 165 -5.52 -10.01 0.51
N ARG A 166 -4.85 -10.73 1.42
CA ARG A 166 -4.18 -11.99 1.08
C ARG A 166 -5.22 -13.06 0.68
N GLU A 167 -4.95 -13.79 -0.39
CA GLU A 167 -5.92 -14.71 -1.01
C GLU A 167 -6.28 -15.95 -0.17
N ALA A 168 -5.42 -16.36 0.75
CA ALA A 168 -5.66 -17.59 1.51
C ALA A 168 -6.79 -17.40 2.54
N ARG A 169 -7.72 -18.37 2.62
CA ARG A 169 -8.86 -18.33 3.55
C ARG A 169 -8.45 -18.17 5.02
N GLU A 170 -7.30 -18.72 5.40
CA GLU A 170 -6.70 -18.59 6.72
C GLU A 170 -6.19 -17.18 7.05
N HIS A 171 -6.08 -16.32 6.03
CA HIS A 171 -5.58 -14.95 6.09
C HIS A 171 -6.65 -13.91 5.73
N ALA A 172 -7.94 -14.23 5.95
CA ALA A 172 -9.07 -13.39 5.52
C ALA A 172 -9.08 -11.96 6.11
N ASN A 173 -8.33 -11.72 7.18
CA ASN A 173 -8.18 -10.41 7.81
C ASN A 173 -6.77 -9.82 7.63
N GLU A 174 -5.89 -10.48 6.88
CA GLU A 174 -4.54 -10.02 6.62
C GLU A 174 -4.44 -9.34 5.26
N TYR A 175 -3.76 -8.19 5.26
CA TYR A 175 -3.61 -7.33 4.11
C TYR A 175 -2.12 -7.03 3.88
N GLY A 176 -1.70 -7.03 2.62
CA GLY A 176 -0.36 -6.63 2.20
C GLY A 176 -0.39 -5.41 1.28
N LEU A 177 0.78 -4.85 0.98
CA LEU A 177 0.89 -3.95 -0.16
C LEU A 177 0.57 -4.72 -1.45
N VAL A 178 0.04 -4.02 -2.45
CA VAL A 178 -0.21 -4.59 -3.77
C VAL A 178 1.12 -5.06 -4.36
N GLY A 179 1.16 -6.30 -4.83
CA GLY A 179 2.36 -6.94 -5.34
C GLY A 179 2.61 -8.32 -4.77
N GLY A 180 3.67 -8.98 -5.26
CA GLY A 180 3.87 -10.39 -4.97
C GLY A 180 5.27 -10.89 -5.30
N ARG A 181 5.37 -12.21 -5.41
CA ARG A 181 6.65 -12.92 -5.51
C ARG A 181 7.05 -13.05 -6.97
N SER A 182 8.32 -12.79 -7.26
CA SER A 182 8.89 -13.07 -8.57
C SER A 182 8.83 -14.56 -8.86
N ASN A 183 8.44 -14.89 -10.08
CA ASN A 183 8.34 -16.26 -10.56
C ASN A 183 9.24 -16.47 -11.80
N LEU A 184 9.19 -17.69 -12.34
CA LEU A 184 10.00 -18.08 -13.48
C LEU A 184 9.69 -17.25 -14.74
N GLN A 185 8.43 -16.88 -14.95
CA GLN A 185 8.01 -16.08 -16.10
C GLN A 185 8.56 -14.66 -16.00
N ASP A 186 8.50 -14.05 -14.81
CA ASP A 186 9.07 -12.71 -14.57
C ASP A 186 10.59 -12.69 -14.87
N LEU A 187 11.30 -13.77 -14.51
CA LEU A 187 12.73 -13.91 -14.78
C LEU A 187 13.04 -14.10 -16.27
N LYS A 188 12.17 -14.79 -17.02
CA LYS A 188 12.32 -15.00 -18.46
C LYS A 188 12.22 -13.70 -19.25
N GLU A 189 11.46 -12.71 -18.78
CA GLU A 189 11.44 -11.38 -19.39
C GLU A 189 12.82 -10.69 -19.37
N VAL A 190 13.66 -11.03 -18.38
CA VAL A 190 15.00 -10.46 -18.21
C VAL A 190 16.08 -11.32 -18.89
N MET A 191 16.06 -12.63 -18.66
CA MET A 191 17.10 -13.54 -19.15
C MET A 191 16.83 -14.05 -20.58
N GLY A 192 15.58 -13.96 -21.04
CA GLY A 192 15.11 -14.42 -22.34
C GLY A 192 14.48 -15.83 -22.30
N GLU A 193 13.44 -16.03 -23.11
CA GLU A 193 12.66 -17.27 -23.22
C GLU A 193 13.48 -18.50 -23.65
N THR A 194 14.62 -18.30 -24.30
CA THR A 194 15.52 -19.38 -24.75
C THR A 194 16.53 -19.82 -23.70
N THR A 195 16.53 -19.20 -22.52
CA THR A 195 17.44 -19.57 -21.42
C THR A 195 17.15 -20.99 -20.93
N PRO A 196 18.17 -21.86 -20.78
CA PRO A 196 17.99 -23.20 -20.24
C PRO A 196 17.34 -23.19 -18.85
N ILE A 197 16.43 -24.14 -18.62
CA ILE A 197 15.64 -24.21 -17.37
C ILE A 197 16.52 -24.31 -16.12
N ASP A 198 17.61 -25.07 -16.17
CA ASP A 198 18.52 -25.24 -15.04
C ASP A 198 19.17 -23.92 -14.64
N CYS A 199 19.57 -23.09 -15.61
CA CYS A 199 20.13 -21.76 -15.36
C CYS A 199 19.09 -20.82 -14.72
N LEU A 200 17.84 -20.88 -15.17
CA LEU A 200 16.75 -20.10 -14.59
C LEU A 200 16.46 -20.51 -13.14
N LEU A 201 16.43 -21.83 -12.87
CA LEU A 201 16.19 -22.36 -11.53
C LEU A 201 17.34 -22.02 -10.58
N GLU A 202 18.59 -22.17 -11.02
CA GLU A 202 19.77 -21.77 -10.26
C GLU A 202 19.70 -20.28 -9.90
N THR A 203 19.34 -19.44 -10.86
CA THR A 203 19.19 -17.99 -10.65
C THR A 203 18.06 -17.67 -9.68
N LEU A 204 16.88 -18.27 -9.85
CA LEU A 204 15.71 -18.08 -8.99
C LEU A 204 15.97 -18.52 -7.54
N GLN A 205 16.82 -19.52 -7.35
CA GLN A 205 17.16 -20.10 -6.04
C GLN A 205 18.49 -19.57 -5.47
N SER A 206 19.04 -18.51 -6.04
CA SER A 206 20.28 -17.89 -5.56
C SER A 206 20.02 -16.67 -4.68
N PRO A 207 20.84 -16.42 -3.65
CA PRO A 207 20.81 -15.16 -2.89
C PRO A 207 21.35 -14.01 -3.73
N ASP A 208 20.83 -12.80 -3.47
CA ASP A 208 21.36 -11.52 -3.97
C ASP A 208 21.65 -11.48 -5.49
N SER A 209 20.71 -12.02 -6.27
CA SER A 209 20.84 -12.21 -7.70
C SER A 209 20.39 -10.97 -8.47
N LYS A 210 21.31 -10.37 -9.23
CA LYS A 210 21.02 -9.21 -10.06
C LYS A 210 19.87 -9.45 -11.07
N PRO A 211 19.85 -10.54 -11.87
CA PRO A 211 18.72 -10.85 -12.74
C PRO A 211 17.37 -10.93 -12.01
N MET A 212 17.37 -11.42 -10.76
CA MET A 212 16.15 -11.47 -9.95
C MET A 212 15.68 -10.08 -9.51
N PHE A 213 16.60 -9.19 -9.13
CA PHE A 213 16.25 -7.79 -8.86
C PHE A 213 15.74 -7.07 -10.11
N ASP A 214 16.31 -7.35 -11.28
CA ASP A 214 15.86 -6.78 -12.55
C ASP A 214 14.46 -7.32 -12.93
N ALA A 215 14.13 -8.55 -12.54
CA ALA A 215 12.81 -9.16 -12.77
C ALA A 215 11.70 -8.62 -11.86
N MET A 216 12.02 -7.88 -10.79
CA MET A 216 11.03 -7.36 -9.84
C MET A 216 10.08 -6.35 -10.47
N GLU A 217 10.49 -5.59 -11.48
CA GLU A 217 9.57 -4.66 -12.14
C GLU A 217 8.52 -5.43 -12.97
N HIS A 218 8.92 -6.52 -13.63
CA HIS A 218 7.98 -7.41 -14.33
C HIS A 218 7.03 -8.09 -13.35
N THR A 219 7.55 -8.52 -12.20
CA THR A 219 6.74 -9.04 -11.08
C THR A 219 5.68 -8.02 -10.65
N LEU A 220 6.08 -6.77 -10.41
CA LEU A 220 5.17 -5.71 -10.01
C LEU A 220 4.07 -5.48 -11.05
N ILE A 221 4.43 -5.47 -12.34
CA ILE A 221 3.47 -5.24 -13.44
C ILE A 221 2.40 -6.31 -13.45
N ARG A 222 2.79 -7.59 -13.41
CA ARG A 222 1.88 -8.73 -13.40
C ARG A 222 0.93 -8.68 -12.21
N GLU A 223 1.48 -8.48 -11.01
CA GLU A 223 0.69 -8.47 -9.77
C GLU A 223 -0.27 -7.27 -9.72
N PHE A 224 0.11 -6.11 -10.27
CA PHE A 224 -0.78 -4.95 -10.37
C PHE A 224 -1.97 -5.22 -11.30
N GLU A 225 -1.74 -5.90 -12.43
CA GLU A 225 -2.80 -6.28 -13.35
C GLU A 225 -3.76 -7.30 -12.71
N GLU A 226 -3.21 -8.29 -11.99
CA GLU A 226 -3.96 -9.34 -11.29
C GLU A 226 -4.78 -8.78 -10.12
N GLU A 227 -4.17 -7.97 -9.24
CA GLU A 227 -4.78 -7.55 -7.97
C GLU A 227 -5.58 -6.24 -8.07
N THR A 228 -5.25 -5.36 -9.02
CA THR A 228 -5.87 -4.02 -9.13
C THR A 228 -6.47 -3.72 -10.50
N HIS A 229 -6.23 -4.56 -11.51
CA HIS A 229 -6.59 -4.31 -12.90
C HIS A 229 -5.96 -3.03 -13.48
N LEU A 230 -4.86 -2.55 -12.89
CA LEU A 230 -4.08 -1.45 -13.44
C LEU A 230 -3.11 -2.00 -14.48
N ILE A 231 -3.24 -1.54 -15.73
CA ILE A 231 -2.49 -2.04 -16.86
C ILE A 231 -1.44 -0.99 -17.28
N LYS A 232 -0.15 -1.36 -17.18
CA LYS A 232 0.97 -0.46 -17.53
C LYS A 232 0.98 -0.09 -19.02
N SER A 233 0.72 -1.05 -19.90
CA SER A 233 0.70 -0.83 -21.37
C SER A 233 -0.43 0.11 -21.81
N GLU A 234 -1.50 0.23 -21.02
CA GLU A 234 -2.58 1.18 -21.23
C GLU A 234 -2.30 2.58 -20.65
N GLY A 235 -1.10 2.79 -20.11
CA GLY A 235 -0.67 4.05 -19.52
C GLY A 235 -1.37 4.38 -18.21
N HIS A 236 -1.81 3.38 -17.43
CA HIS A 236 -2.43 3.65 -16.13
C HIS A 236 -1.44 4.21 -15.11
N TYR A 237 -0.19 3.76 -15.14
CA TYR A 237 0.80 4.19 -14.17
C TYR A 237 2.24 4.06 -14.68
N THR A 238 3.14 4.76 -14.00
CA THR A 238 4.57 4.49 -13.99
C THR A 238 4.99 4.01 -12.61
N ALA A 239 5.99 3.13 -12.56
CA ALA A 239 6.55 2.62 -11.31
C ALA A 239 7.97 3.15 -11.17
N VAL A 240 8.29 3.72 -10.01
CA VAL A 240 9.61 4.26 -9.70
C VAL A 240 10.15 3.51 -8.48
N PRO A 241 11.33 2.86 -8.56
CA PRO A 241 11.94 2.25 -7.39
C PRO A 241 12.09 3.27 -6.27
N TRP A 242 11.55 2.95 -5.10
CA TRP A 242 11.66 3.79 -3.92
C TRP A 242 12.74 3.28 -2.98
N ARG A 243 12.70 1.98 -2.66
CA ARG A 243 13.56 1.41 -1.63
C ARG A 243 13.74 -0.10 -1.81
N ASP A 244 14.98 -0.54 -1.71
CA ASP A 244 15.31 -1.95 -1.45
C ASP A 244 15.43 -2.14 0.06
N LEU A 245 14.64 -3.05 0.61
CA LEU A 245 14.73 -3.36 2.03
C LEU A 245 15.96 -4.20 2.32
N LYS A 246 16.48 -4.10 3.54
CA LYS A 246 17.46 -5.06 4.06
C LYS A 246 16.89 -6.48 3.94
N PRO A 247 17.72 -7.48 3.58
CA PRO A 247 17.29 -8.86 3.51
C PRO A 247 16.62 -9.31 4.81
N TYR A 248 15.41 -9.84 4.70
CA TYR A 248 14.60 -10.29 5.83
C TYR A 248 14.61 -11.81 5.89
N SER A 249 14.97 -12.41 7.03
CA SER A 249 15.07 -13.87 7.16
C SER A 249 14.17 -14.41 8.25
N GLN A 250 13.40 -15.45 7.93
CA GLN A 250 12.53 -16.13 8.88
C GLN A 250 12.21 -17.56 8.41
N CYS A 251 11.95 -18.47 9.35
CA CYS A 251 11.32 -19.75 9.05
C CYS A 251 9.84 -19.54 8.68
N MET A 252 9.55 -19.59 7.39
CA MET A 252 8.21 -19.39 6.84
C MET A 252 8.01 -20.17 5.54
N GLY A 253 6.76 -20.28 5.11
CA GLY A 253 6.37 -20.88 3.84
C GLY A 253 4.96 -21.44 3.89
N ALA A 254 4.19 -21.19 2.82
CA ALA A 254 2.88 -21.79 2.66
C ALA A 254 3.01 -23.27 2.30
N ALA A 255 2.20 -24.12 2.96
CA ALA A 255 2.09 -25.54 2.67
C ALA A 255 3.49 -26.23 2.67
N PRO A 256 3.94 -27.04 1.69
CA PRO A 256 5.22 -27.78 1.80
C PRO A 256 6.47 -26.97 1.49
N ASN A 257 6.43 -25.64 1.62
CA ASN A 257 7.55 -24.77 1.31
C ASN A 257 8.19 -24.15 2.56
N TYR A 258 7.98 -24.74 3.73
CA TYR A 258 8.50 -24.21 4.99
C TYR A 258 10.02 -24.42 5.08
N ALA A 259 10.76 -23.32 5.15
CA ALA A 259 12.21 -23.34 5.36
C ALA A 259 12.69 -22.02 5.96
N PHE A 260 13.90 -22.00 6.52
CA PHE A 260 14.58 -20.73 6.80
C PHE A 260 14.85 -20.02 5.49
N THR A 261 14.04 -18.98 5.25
CA THR A 261 13.94 -18.29 3.98
C THR A 261 14.47 -16.88 4.14
N GLN A 262 15.26 -16.42 3.17
CA GLN A 262 15.65 -15.03 3.03
C GLN A 262 14.83 -14.36 1.92
N TYR A 263 14.27 -13.20 2.26
CA TYR A 263 13.44 -12.39 1.39
C TYR A 263 14.17 -11.12 1.00
N PHE A 264 14.08 -10.79 -0.28
CA PHE A 264 14.56 -9.54 -0.87
C PHE A 264 13.34 -8.78 -1.37
N PHE A 265 13.08 -7.60 -0.79
CA PHE A 265 11.94 -6.77 -1.14
C PHE A 265 12.40 -5.51 -1.85
N ARG A 266 11.74 -5.17 -2.96
CA ARG A 266 11.81 -3.84 -3.57
C ARG A 266 10.45 -3.18 -3.54
N LEU A 267 10.42 -1.98 -3.00
CA LEU A 267 9.24 -1.12 -3.00
C LEU A 267 9.31 -0.14 -4.16
N TYR A 268 8.19 0.04 -4.82
CA TYR A 268 8.00 0.98 -5.91
C TYR A 268 6.96 2.02 -5.51
N LEU A 269 7.27 3.29 -5.74
CA LEU A 269 6.27 4.33 -5.75
C LEU A 269 5.51 4.26 -7.08
N ILE A 270 4.19 4.19 -7.00
CA ILE A 270 3.32 4.17 -8.18
C ILE A 270 2.85 5.60 -8.46
N GLU A 271 3.12 6.09 -9.66
CA GLU A 271 2.58 7.36 -10.15
C GLU A 271 1.47 7.07 -11.15
N LEU A 272 0.23 7.39 -10.77
CA LEU A 272 -0.98 7.19 -11.56
C LEU A 272 -1.14 8.33 -12.58
N THR A 273 -1.51 7.97 -13.80
CA THR A 273 -2.11 8.93 -14.75
C THR A 273 -3.57 9.19 -14.37
N THR A 274 -4.21 10.18 -14.98
CA THR A 274 -5.67 10.40 -14.79
C THR A 274 -6.48 9.16 -15.16
N LYS A 275 -6.09 8.45 -16.23
CA LYS A 275 -6.74 7.19 -16.63
C LYS A 275 -6.56 6.11 -15.56
N GLY A 276 -5.34 5.94 -15.04
CA GLY A 276 -5.06 4.98 -13.99
C GLY A 276 -5.73 5.30 -12.66
N TYR A 277 -5.86 6.59 -12.31
CA TYR A 277 -6.62 7.02 -11.14
C TYR A 277 -8.07 6.55 -11.22
N PHE A 278 -8.75 6.75 -12.35
CA PHE A 278 -10.14 6.28 -12.51
C PHE A 278 -10.25 4.76 -12.52
N ALA A 279 -9.33 4.07 -13.21
CA ALA A 279 -9.29 2.61 -13.20
C ALA A 279 -9.14 2.07 -11.76
N LEU A 280 -8.29 2.70 -10.95
CA LEU A 280 -8.12 2.34 -9.55
C LEU A 280 -9.38 2.61 -8.72
N ARG A 281 -10.03 3.77 -8.87
CA ARG A 281 -11.27 4.07 -8.14
C ARG A 281 -12.35 3.04 -8.45
N GLN A 282 -12.48 2.65 -9.72
CA GLN A 282 -13.40 1.60 -10.14
C GLN A 282 -13.02 0.23 -9.55
N ALA A 283 -11.73 -0.11 -9.50
CA ALA A 283 -11.26 -1.34 -8.89
C ALA A 283 -11.58 -1.39 -7.39
N VAL A 284 -11.28 -0.31 -6.65
CA VAL A 284 -11.60 -0.20 -5.21
C VAL A 284 -13.09 -0.35 -4.95
N GLU A 285 -13.94 0.33 -5.72
CA GLU A 285 -15.40 0.26 -5.61
C GLU A 285 -15.93 -1.17 -5.84
N LYS A 286 -15.43 -1.85 -6.87
CA LYS A 286 -15.86 -3.23 -7.21
C LYS A 286 -15.25 -4.29 -6.31
N SER A 287 -14.14 -3.98 -5.63
CA SER A 287 -13.35 -4.95 -4.87
C SER A 287 -14.06 -5.55 -3.65
N SER A 288 -15.25 -5.07 -3.24
CA SER A 288 -15.98 -5.64 -2.09
C SER A 288 -15.12 -5.86 -0.83
N GLY A 289 -14.13 -4.98 -0.59
CA GLY A 289 -13.22 -5.05 0.55
C GLY A 289 -11.91 -5.84 0.35
N TYR A 290 -11.65 -6.37 -0.85
CA TYR A 290 -10.34 -6.91 -1.23
C TYR A 290 -9.27 -5.81 -1.31
N LEU A 291 -9.64 -4.60 -1.76
CA LEU A 291 -8.78 -3.43 -1.73
C LEU A 291 -9.27 -2.46 -0.65
N ILE A 292 -8.34 -1.94 0.16
CA ILE A 292 -8.65 -0.98 1.22
C ILE A 292 -7.65 0.16 1.24
N GLU A 293 -8.11 1.35 1.63
CA GLU A 293 -7.27 2.54 1.79
C GLU A 293 -7.06 2.82 3.29
N CYS A 294 -5.83 2.70 3.75
CA CYS A 294 -5.46 2.82 5.16
C CYS A 294 -4.65 4.08 5.42
N SER A 295 -4.96 4.82 6.47
CA SER A 295 -4.20 5.99 6.90
C SER A 295 -2.78 5.62 7.32
N ILE A 296 -1.84 6.55 7.20
CA ILE A 296 -0.45 6.32 7.61
C ILE A 296 -0.34 5.87 9.08
N PRO A 297 -1.07 6.45 10.06
CA PRO A 297 -1.08 5.94 11.44
C PRO A 297 -1.49 4.47 11.55
N GLU A 298 -2.50 4.02 10.79
CA GLU A 298 -2.90 2.61 10.75
C GLU A 298 -1.76 1.74 10.22
N VAL A 299 -1.14 2.13 9.10
CA VAL A 299 -0.02 1.41 8.47
C VAL A 299 1.15 1.24 9.44
N VAL A 300 1.48 2.30 10.16
CA VAL A 300 2.54 2.30 11.18
C VAL A 300 2.18 1.39 12.35
N SER A 301 0.91 1.36 12.77
CA SER A 301 0.43 0.47 13.83
C SER A 301 0.32 -1.01 13.44
N GLY A 302 0.29 -1.30 12.13
CA GLY A 302 0.15 -2.65 11.58
C GLY A 302 -1.26 -3.20 11.58
N LYS A 303 -2.27 -2.35 11.80
CA LYS A 303 -3.68 -2.75 11.77
C LYS A 303 -4.59 -1.55 11.52
N THR A 304 -5.83 -1.82 11.13
CA THR A 304 -6.87 -0.78 11.03
C THR A 304 -7.27 -0.24 12.41
N MET A 305 -7.88 0.95 12.44
CA MET A 305 -8.30 1.62 13.68
C MET A 305 -9.26 0.79 14.53
N ASP A 306 -10.12 -0.02 13.89
CA ASP A 306 -11.04 -0.94 14.55
C ASP A 306 -10.37 -2.25 15.02
N GLY A 307 -9.10 -2.47 14.65
CA GLY A 307 -8.34 -3.68 14.92
C GLY A 307 -8.82 -4.92 14.15
N GLY A 308 -9.75 -4.77 13.21
CA GLY A 308 -10.35 -5.89 12.49
C GLY A 308 -9.47 -6.47 11.38
N LYS A 309 -8.44 -5.73 10.95
CA LYS A 309 -7.54 -6.11 9.84
C LYS A 309 -6.09 -5.86 10.24
N GLU A 310 -5.22 -6.79 9.88
CA GLU A 310 -3.79 -6.77 10.19
C GLU A 310 -2.95 -6.62 8.92
N PHE A 311 -1.81 -5.94 9.02
CA PHE A 311 -0.93 -5.65 7.89
C PHE A 311 0.33 -6.53 7.90
N SER A 312 0.48 -7.35 6.86
CA SER A 312 1.61 -8.25 6.63
C SER A 312 2.82 -7.52 6.03
N ILE A 313 3.35 -6.53 6.74
CA ILE A 313 4.48 -5.68 6.28
C ILE A 313 5.65 -5.66 7.27
N GLU A 314 5.83 -6.72 8.05
CA GLU A 314 6.90 -6.86 9.06
C GLU A 314 8.30 -6.55 8.49
N ALA A 315 8.57 -6.93 7.25
CA ALA A 315 9.84 -6.63 6.58
C ALA A 315 10.12 -5.12 6.49
N ILE A 316 9.09 -4.29 6.30
CA ILE A 316 9.21 -2.82 6.31
C ILE A 316 9.57 -2.35 7.72
N TYR A 317 8.87 -2.85 8.75
CA TYR A 317 9.17 -2.46 10.14
C TYR A 317 10.62 -2.75 10.52
N ARG A 318 11.11 -3.95 10.19
CA ARG A 318 12.50 -4.35 10.46
C ARG A 318 13.53 -3.55 9.69
N ASP A 319 13.22 -3.13 8.47
CA ASP A 319 14.13 -2.29 7.69
C ASP A 319 14.37 -0.92 8.35
N PHE A 320 13.33 -0.38 9.02
CA PHE A 320 13.39 0.80 9.87
C PHE A 320 13.83 0.49 11.32
N LEU A 321 14.38 -0.69 11.59
CA LEU A 321 14.81 -1.12 12.94
C LEU A 321 13.70 -1.01 14.00
N ASP A 322 12.47 -1.27 13.59
CA ASP A 322 11.24 -1.13 14.39
C ASP A 322 10.95 0.30 14.87
N ASP A 323 11.64 1.32 14.31
CA ASP A 323 11.35 2.73 14.55
C ASP A 323 10.11 3.18 13.75
N ARG A 324 8.98 3.17 14.45
CA ARG A 324 7.65 3.53 13.93
C ARG A 324 7.55 5.00 13.52
N LEU A 325 8.25 5.92 14.20
CA LEU A 325 8.24 7.34 13.87
C LEU A 325 9.05 7.62 12.60
N ALA A 326 10.19 6.94 12.44
CA ALA A 326 10.97 7.03 11.21
C ALA A 326 10.19 6.50 9.99
N LEU A 327 9.45 5.40 10.17
CA LEU A 327 8.56 4.88 9.13
C LEU A 327 7.43 5.85 8.80
N GLU A 328 6.73 6.37 9.81
CA GLU A 328 5.65 7.36 9.63
C GLU A 328 6.14 8.54 8.79
N LYS A 329 7.26 9.15 9.19
CA LYS A 329 7.87 10.26 8.46
C LYS A 329 8.22 9.88 7.01
N ALA A 330 8.81 8.71 6.80
CA ALA A 330 9.18 8.26 5.45
C ALA A 330 7.95 8.07 4.54
N LEU A 331 6.84 7.56 5.10
CA LEU A 331 5.58 7.42 4.37
C LEU A 331 4.90 8.78 4.15
N ASP A 332 5.00 9.71 5.09
CA ASP A 332 4.50 11.08 4.96
C ASP A 332 5.24 11.88 3.88
N ASP A 333 6.56 11.72 3.80
CA ASP A 333 7.42 12.38 2.81
C ASP A 333 7.18 11.87 1.37
N LEU A 334 6.54 10.70 1.19
CA LEU A 334 6.15 10.22 -0.13
C LEU A 334 5.13 11.17 -0.80
N PRO A 335 5.30 11.51 -2.09
CA PRO A 335 4.30 12.28 -2.81
C PRO A 335 3.01 11.46 -3.00
N SER A 336 1.89 12.16 -3.24
CA SER A 336 0.67 11.51 -3.71
C SER A 336 0.94 10.80 -5.04
N SER A 337 0.48 9.56 -5.16
CA SER A 337 0.53 8.74 -6.37
C SER A 337 -0.26 9.36 -7.52
N TYR A 338 -1.29 10.15 -7.24
CA TYR A 338 -1.96 10.96 -8.25
C TYR A 338 -1.69 12.44 -7.99
N LYS A 339 -1.07 13.10 -8.98
CA LYS A 339 -0.84 14.55 -8.97
C LYS A 339 -1.91 15.22 -9.80
N ASN A 340 -2.74 15.99 -9.12
CA ASN A 340 -3.77 16.73 -9.80
C ASN A 340 -3.23 18.03 -10.42
N ASN A 341 -3.49 18.22 -11.72
CA ASN A 341 -3.05 19.38 -12.49
C ASN A 341 -4.25 20.19 -13.00
N TYR A 342 -4.84 21.04 -12.15
CA TYR A 342 -5.82 22.03 -12.61
C TYR A 342 -5.16 23.01 -13.59
N ARG A 343 -5.85 23.37 -14.68
CA ARG A 343 -5.35 24.37 -15.64
C ARG A 343 -5.17 25.74 -14.99
N TYR A 344 -6.10 26.12 -14.13
CA TYR A 344 -6.07 27.34 -13.35
C TYR A 344 -5.70 27.02 -11.90
N ASN A 345 -4.45 27.31 -11.52
CA ASN A 345 -3.93 27.08 -10.17
C ASN A 345 -2.88 28.16 -9.82
N PHE A 346 -2.57 28.31 -8.53
CA PHE A 346 -1.57 29.28 -8.06
C PHE A 346 -0.13 28.96 -8.49
N ALA A 347 0.18 27.70 -8.84
CA ALA A 347 1.52 27.23 -9.17
C ALA A 347 1.97 27.53 -10.62
N ASN A 348 1.03 27.88 -11.51
CA ASN A 348 1.32 28.08 -12.92
C ASN A 348 1.97 29.47 -13.15
N LYS A 349 3.25 29.51 -13.55
CA LYS A 349 4.07 30.73 -13.66
C LYS A 349 3.51 31.83 -14.57
N LYS A 350 2.65 31.48 -15.54
CA LYS A 350 1.92 32.46 -16.38
C LYS A 350 1.00 33.37 -15.55
N TYR A 351 0.56 32.88 -14.39
CA TYR A 351 -0.29 33.61 -13.44
C TYR A 351 0.49 34.09 -12.21
N TYR A 352 1.72 33.62 -11.94
CA TYR A 352 2.47 33.87 -10.69
C TYR A 352 2.61 35.34 -10.25
N HIS A 353 2.68 36.30 -11.19
CA HIS A 353 2.81 37.72 -10.85
C HIS A 353 1.45 38.45 -10.68
N ALA A 354 0.33 37.76 -10.92
CA ALA A 354 -1.04 38.23 -10.71
C ALA A 354 -1.88 37.31 -9.78
N ALA A 355 -1.41 36.09 -9.50
CA ALA A 355 -2.22 34.95 -9.11
C ALA A 355 -2.73 34.94 -7.68
N ARG A 356 -2.10 35.61 -6.70
CA ARG A 356 -2.59 35.53 -5.30
C ARG A 356 -3.99 36.10 -5.12
N ASP A 357 -4.53 36.79 -6.12
CA ASP A 357 -5.84 37.41 -6.04
C ASP A 357 -6.71 37.20 -7.28
N GLU A 358 -6.37 36.26 -8.17
CA GLU A 358 -7.27 35.89 -9.27
C GLU A 358 -8.33 34.88 -8.80
N GLY A 359 -9.53 34.95 -9.37
CA GLY A 359 -10.61 34.00 -9.08
C GLY A 359 -11.70 34.02 -10.14
N PHE A 360 -12.60 33.04 -10.03
CA PHE A 360 -13.79 32.88 -10.88
C PHE A 360 -15.04 33.04 -10.02
N ILE A 361 -15.97 33.89 -10.45
CA ILE A 361 -17.25 34.12 -9.75
C ILE A 361 -18.38 33.59 -10.61
N PHE A 362 -19.00 32.51 -10.15
CA PHE A 362 -20.13 31.86 -10.81
C PHE A 362 -21.46 32.48 -10.36
N SER A 363 -22.32 32.81 -11.33
CA SER A 363 -23.62 33.45 -11.13
C SER A 363 -24.67 32.83 -12.05
N LEU A 364 -25.93 32.80 -11.60
CA LEU A 364 -27.07 32.50 -12.49
C LEU A 364 -27.54 33.75 -13.25
N ASN A 365 -27.50 34.90 -12.58
CA ASN A 365 -28.10 36.14 -13.07
C ASN A 365 -27.13 37.00 -13.89
N ASN A 366 -25.82 36.84 -13.65
CA ASN A 366 -24.77 37.61 -14.29
C ASN A 366 -23.89 36.72 -15.17
N ASP A 367 -23.00 37.33 -15.94
CA ASP A 367 -21.92 36.63 -16.64
C ASP A 367 -20.95 36.00 -15.64
N LEU A 368 -20.25 34.96 -16.07
CA LEU A 368 -19.11 34.43 -15.33
C LEU A 368 -18.02 35.51 -15.25
N LEU A 369 -17.55 35.83 -14.04
CA LEU A 369 -16.49 36.82 -13.86
C LEU A 369 -15.15 36.15 -13.61
N LYS A 370 -14.08 36.72 -14.15
CA LYS A 370 -12.70 36.28 -13.93
C LYS A 370 -11.77 37.47 -13.76
N GLY A 371 -10.86 37.37 -12.80
CA GLY A 371 -9.78 38.35 -12.65
C GLY A 371 -9.42 38.59 -11.19
N LYS A 372 -8.71 39.69 -10.96
CA LYS A 372 -8.28 40.08 -9.61
C LYS A 372 -9.46 40.54 -8.76
N SER A 373 -9.35 40.43 -7.44
CA SER A 373 -10.41 40.88 -6.53
C SER A 373 -10.77 42.35 -6.78
N GLY A 374 -12.04 42.63 -7.11
CA GLY A 374 -12.55 43.96 -7.43
C GLY A 374 -12.18 44.49 -8.83
N GLN A 375 -11.50 43.70 -9.66
CA GLN A 375 -11.16 44.00 -11.05
C GLN A 375 -11.57 42.83 -11.98
N GLU A 376 -12.54 42.04 -11.56
CA GLU A 376 -13.05 40.92 -12.32
C GLU A 376 -13.75 41.44 -13.60
N LYS A 377 -13.53 40.74 -14.71
CA LYS A 377 -14.15 41.05 -15.99
C LYS A 377 -15.13 39.96 -16.37
N SER A 378 -16.24 40.35 -16.99
CA SER A 378 -17.17 39.41 -17.60
C SER A 378 -16.48 38.59 -18.69
N ILE A 379 -16.63 37.28 -18.59
CA ILE A 379 -16.33 36.35 -19.66
C ILE A 379 -17.58 36.27 -20.53
N LEU A 380 -17.52 36.88 -21.71
CA LEU A 380 -18.64 36.97 -22.65
C LEU A 380 -18.84 35.63 -23.38
N ILE A 381 -19.62 34.74 -22.77
CA ILE A 381 -20.02 33.45 -23.33
C ILE A 381 -21.53 33.34 -23.23
N ASN A 382 -22.17 32.92 -24.33
CA ASN A 382 -23.59 32.67 -24.34
C ASN A 382 -23.89 31.36 -23.59
N LEU A 383 -24.05 31.46 -22.27
CA LEU A 383 -24.44 30.39 -21.37
C LEU A 383 -25.91 30.56 -20.99
N ASP A 384 -26.72 29.55 -21.26
CA ASP A 384 -28.09 29.53 -20.76
C ASP A 384 -28.13 29.23 -19.24
N ILE A 385 -29.32 29.21 -18.66
CA ILE A 385 -29.50 28.97 -17.23
C ILE A 385 -29.02 27.56 -16.83
N GLU A 386 -29.23 26.55 -17.69
CA GLU A 386 -28.86 25.17 -17.40
C GLU A 386 -27.34 24.99 -17.48
N ASP A 387 -26.67 25.57 -18.48
CA ASP A 387 -25.22 25.66 -18.57
C ASP A 387 -24.61 26.24 -17.27
N LYS A 388 -25.20 27.34 -16.77
CA LYS A 388 -24.75 28.00 -15.53
C LYS A 388 -24.97 27.13 -14.30
N LYS A 389 -26.09 26.41 -14.20
CA LYS A 389 -26.34 25.49 -13.10
C LYS A 389 -25.38 24.29 -13.13
N LEU A 390 -25.05 23.76 -14.31
CA LEU A 390 -24.05 22.70 -14.47
C LEU A 390 -22.66 23.17 -14.03
N LEU A 391 -22.27 24.41 -14.37
CA LEU A 391 -21.03 25.00 -13.87
C LEU A 391 -21.02 25.14 -12.34
N LEU A 392 -22.14 25.58 -11.75
CA LEU A 392 -22.29 25.68 -10.29
C LEU A 392 -22.18 24.31 -9.61
N ALA A 393 -22.76 23.27 -10.21
CA ALA A 393 -22.62 21.89 -9.77
C ALA A 393 -21.16 21.43 -9.73
N LEU A 394 -20.43 21.59 -10.84
CA LEU A 394 -19.01 21.24 -10.92
C LEU A 394 -18.17 22.06 -9.93
N ALA A 395 -18.45 23.37 -9.83
CA ALA A 395 -17.79 24.27 -8.89
C ALA A 395 -18.03 23.84 -7.44
N GLY A 396 -19.25 23.45 -7.09
CA GLY A 396 -19.59 23.01 -5.75
C GLY A 396 -18.93 21.71 -5.35
N HIS A 397 -18.92 20.72 -6.26
CA HIS A 397 -18.20 19.47 -6.02
C HIS A 397 -16.68 19.68 -5.92
N ALA A 398 -16.09 20.52 -6.78
CA ALA A 398 -14.68 20.89 -6.68
C ALA A 398 -14.32 21.54 -5.32
N ARG A 399 -15.26 22.27 -4.71
CA ARG A 399 -15.14 22.84 -3.36
C ARG A 399 -15.45 21.86 -2.22
N SER A 400 -15.73 20.60 -2.54
CA SER A 400 -16.17 19.55 -1.60
C SER A 400 -17.44 19.94 -0.83
N TRP A 401 -18.34 20.70 -1.45
CA TRP A 401 -19.64 20.99 -0.86
C TRP A 401 -20.54 19.76 -0.94
N LYS A 402 -21.31 19.54 0.14
CA LYS A 402 -22.18 18.38 0.23
C LYS A 402 -23.30 18.45 -0.81
N LEU A 403 -23.33 17.46 -1.68
CA LEU A 403 -24.42 17.22 -2.62
C LEU A 403 -25.46 16.30 -1.97
N SER A 404 -26.74 16.63 -2.10
CA SER A 404 -27.87 15.82 -1.65
C SER A 404 -28.90 15.72 -2.76
N GLN A 405 -29.79 14.73 -2.69
CA GLN A 405 -30.80 14.50 -3.74
C GLN A 405 -30.18 14.26 -5.13
N ALA A 406 -28.93 13.80 -5.19
CA ALA A 406 -28.39 13.25 -6.43
C ALA A 406 -29.18 11.98 -6.75
N GLU A 407 -29.55 11.80 -8.03
CA GLU A 407 -30.24 10.59 -8.46
C GLU A 407 -29.30 9.39 -8.33
N ASP A 408 -29.66 8.46 -7.45
CA ASP A 408 -28.88 7.25 -7.17
C ASP A 408 -28.58 6.49 -8.48
N GLY A 409 -27.30 6.19 -8.71
CA GLY A 409 -26.84 5.41 -9.86
C GLY A 409 -26.62 6.19 -11.16
N LEU A 410 -26.93 7.49 -11.23
CA LEU A 410 -26.68 8.29 -12.45
C LEU A 410 -25.32 8.98 -12.49
N LEU A 411 -24.65 9.14 -11.35
CA LEU A 411 -23.32 9.72 -11.25
C LEU A 411 -22.51 9.15 -10.09
N THR A 412 -21.19 9.25 -10.21
CA THR A 412 -20.24 8.92 -9.14
C THR A 412 -19.30 10.12 -8.91
N CYS A 413 -19.28 10.63 -7.67
CA CYS A 413 -18.38 11.71 -7.27
C CYS A 413 -17.02 11.14 -6.84
N HIS A 414 -15.96 11.60 -7.50
CA HIS A 414 -14.58 11.25 -7.20
C HIS A 414 -13.84 12.44 -6.57
N ASP A 415 -12.69 12.20 -5.94
CA ASP A 415 -11.85 13.28 -5.41
C ASP A 415 -11.36 14.23 -6.53
N PHE A 416 -10.80 15.37 -6.12
CA PHE A 416 -10.27 16.40 -7.02
C PHE A 416 -11.31 17.07 -7.93
N GLY A 417 -12.59 16.97 -7.58
CA GLY A 417 -13.69 17.61 -8.29
C GLY A 417 -14.14 16.83 -9.54
N TRP A 418 -13.68 15.60 -9.73
CA TRP A 418 -14.13 14.73 -10.81
C TRP A 418 -15.52 14.16 -10.52
N ILE A 419 -16.38 14.18 -11.53
CA ILE A 419 -17.68 13.54 -11.52
C ILE A 419 -17.75 12.61 -12.74
N GLU A 420 -18.06 11.35 -12.50
CA GLU A 420 -18.40 10.38 -13.53
C GLU A 420 -19.90 10.42 -13.76
N PHE A 421 -20.32 10.56 -15.01
CA PHE A 421 -21.72 10.54 -15.40
C PHE A 421 -22.04 9.24 -16.15
N HIS A 422 -23.04 8.51 -15.66
CA HIS A 422 -23.52 7.27 -16.29
C HIS A 422 -24.63 7.55 -17.29
N ASP A 423 -25.33 8.67 -17.14
CA ASP A 423 -26.36 9.15 -18.05
C ASP A 423 -25.77 9.70 -19.37
N ALA A 424 -26.28 9.23 -20.52
CA ALA A 424 -25.77 9.64 -21.83
C ALA A 424 -26.15 11.09 -22.19
N GLU A 425 -27.33 11.54 -21.78
CA GLU A 425 -27.83 12.88 -22.10
C GLU A 425 -27.02 13.95 -21.36
N LYS A 426 -26.81 13.77 -20.05
CA LYS A 426 -25.96 14.65 -19.22
C LYS A 426 -24.52 14.70 -19.72
N ARG A 427 -23.97 13.57 -20.19
CA ARG A 427 -22.62 13.54 -20.81
C ARG A 427 -22.54 14.38 -22.07
N GLU A 428 -23.55 14.31 -22.92
CA GLU A 428 -23.63 15.12 -24.15
C GLU A 428 -23.77 16.61 -23.81
N GLN A 429 -24.66 16.96 -22.88
CA GLN A 429 -24.84 18.34 -22.42
C GLN A 429 -23.54 18.94 -21.87
N LEU A 430 -22.82 18.20 -21.00
CA LEU A 430 -21.54 18.66 -20.45
C LEU A 430 -20.43 18.74 -21.50
N SER A 431 -20.43 17.84 -22.49
CA SER A 431 -19.48 17.88 -23.61
C SER A 431 -19.72 19.11 -24.49
N GLN A 432 -20.98 19.43 -24.78
CA GLN A 432 -21.37 20.65 -25.50
C GLN A 432 -20.99 21.91 -24.71
N LEU A 433 -21.25 21.94 -23.40
CA LEU A 433 -20.83 23.04 -22.53
C LEU A 433 -19.31 23.21 -22.50
N ALA A 434 -18.56 22.11 -22.41
CA ALA A 434 -17.10 22.14 -22.48
C ALA A 434 -16.59 22.71 -23.82
N GLU A 435 -17.27 22.38 -24.93
CA GLU A 435 -16.92 22.91 -26.26
C GLU A 435 -17.29 24.39 -26.42
N LYS A 436 -18.45 24.84 -25.90
CA LYS A 436 -18.82 26.27 -25.84
C LYS A 436 -17.74 27.08 -25.13
N LEU A 437 -17.31 26.59 -23.97
CA LEU A 437 -16.27 27.20 -23.14
C LEU A 437 -14.90 27.20 -23.84
N ARG A 438 -14.52 26.09 -24.49
CA ARG A 438 -13.28 25.98 -25.26
C ARG A 438 -13.26 26.91 -26.47
N SER A 439 -14.37 27.01 -27.20
CA SER A 439 -14.54 27.91 -28.36
C SER A 439 -14.38 29.38 -27.97
N ALA A 440 -14.73 29.72 -26.73
CA ALA A 440 -14.51 31.05 -26.16
C ALA A 440 -13.11 31.24 -25.53
N ASN A 441 -12.18 30.30 -25.75
CA ASN A 441 -10.83 30.30 -25.18
C ASN A 441 -10.79 30.27 -23.64
N GLU A 442 -11.85 29.76 -23.00
CA GLU A 442 -11.94 29.53 -21.57
C GLU A 442 -12.30 28.07 -21.29
N PRO A 443 -11.40 27.11 -21.53
CA PRO A 443 -11.67 25.69 -21.31
C PRO A 443 -11.65 25.35 -19.81
N LEU A 444 -12.71 25.76 -19.13
CA LEU A 444 -12.89 25.60 -17.68
C LEU A 444 -13.29 24.17 -17.33
N ILE A 445 -13.91 23.43 -18.25
CA ILE A 445 -14.28 22.04 -18.05
C ILE A 445 -13.23 21.14 -18.67
N GLU A 446 -12.72 20.22 -17.86
CA GLU A 446 -11.86 19.13 -18.31
C GLU A 446 -12.71 17.88 -18.49
N VAL A 447 -12.50 17.20 -19.62
CA VAL A 447 -13.23 15.98 -20.00
C VAL A 447 -12.21 14.85 -20.15
N SER A 448 -12.50 13.70 -19.55
CA SER A 448 -11.70 12.49 -19.68
C SER A 448 -12.59 11.29 -19.97
N ASP A 449 -12.15 10.42 -20.90
CA ASP A 449 -12.86 9.20 -21.32
C ASP A 449 -14.34 9.42 -21.69
N ALA A 450 -14.68 10.63 -22.15
CA ALA A 450 -16.04 11.09 -22.49
C ALA A 450 -17.11 10.92 -21.39
N ARG A 451 -16.73 10.58 -20.15
CA ARG A 451 -17.66 10.35 -19.03
C ARG A 451 -17.25 11.01 -17.72
N TYR A 452 -15.97 11.39 -17.58
CA TYR A 452 -15.48 12.10 -16.42
C TYR A 452 -15.36 13.59 -16.73
N PHE A 453 -15.97 14.41 -15.89
CA PHE A 453 -15.99 15.85 -16.03
C PHE A 453 -15.55 16.50 -14.73
N ARG A 454 -14.83 17.61 -14.84
CA ARG A 454 -14.57 18.50 -13.70
C ARG A 454 -14.39 19.92 -14.14
N LEU A 455 -14.43 20.82 -13.18
CA LEU A 455 -13.87 22.15 -13.36
C LEU A 455 -12.34 22.09 -13.21
N SER A 456 -11.59 22.50 -14.24
CA SER A 456 -10.12 22.56 -14.25
C SER A 456 -9.59 23.81 -13.52
N ILE A 457 -10.22 24.15 -12.39
CA ILE A 457 -9.92 25.32 -11.56
C ILE A 457 -9.65 24.82 -10.15
N ALA A 458 -8.54 25.27 -9.56
CA ALA A 458 -8.23 24.94 -8.18
C ALA A 458 -9.34 25.44 -7.24
N PRO A 459 -9.79 24.63 -6.25
CA PRO A 459 -10.95 24.94 -5.42
C PRO A 459 -10.91 26.32 -4.77
N GLU A 460 -9.73 26.78 -4.37
CA GLU A 460 -9.50 28.06 -3.73
C GLU A 460 -9.69 29.28 -4.65
N LEU A 461 -9.80 29.08 -5.96
CA LEU A 461 -10.09 30.11 -6.96
C LEU A 461 -11.58 30.18 -7.34
N ILE A 462 -12.41 29.29 -6.81
CA ILE A 462 -13.83 29.18 -7.13
C ILE A 462 -14.65 29.98 -6.10
N PHE A 463 -15.44 30.94 -6.59
CA PHE A 463 -16.32 31.80 -5.79
C PHE A 463 -17.71 31.88 -6.40
N LEU A 464 -18.69 32.26 -5.59
CA LEU A 464 -20.08 32.45 -5.99
C LEU A 464 -20.47 33.92 -5.98
N ASP A 465 -21.48 34.24 -6.78
CA ASP A 465 -22.16 35.53 -6.74
C ASP A 465 -22.70 35.82 -5.33
N ARG A 466 -22.60 37.08 -4.95
CA ARG A 466 -23.00 37.58 -3.63
C ARG A 466 -24.49 37.33 -3.30
N ALA A 467 -25.33 37.15 -4.32
CA ALA A 467 -26.75 36.81 -4.17
C ALA A 467 -26.99 35.49 -3.40
N TRP A 468 -25.99 34.61 -3.33
CA TRP A 468 -26.08 33.32 -2.62
C TRP A 468 -25.73 33.38 -1.14
N PHE A 469 -25.49 34.57 -0.59
CA PHE A 469 -25.02 34.72 0.78
C PHE A 469 -25.91 35.63 1.60
N GLU A 470 -26.16 35.18 2.82
CA GLU A 470 -26.84 35.92 3.88
C GLU A 470 -25.90 36.13 5.06
N TYR A 471 -26.15 37.17 5.85
CA TYR A 471 -25.45 37.39 7.11
C TYR A 471 -26.39 37.86 8.21
N SER A 472 -26.00 37.60 9.45
CA SER A 472 -26.63 38.17 10.64
C SER A 472 -25.56 38.53 11.67
N ILE A 473 -25.85 39.55 12.49
CA ILE A 473 -24.98 39.99 13.57
C ILE A 473 -25.80 39.91 14.86
N SER A 474 -25.34 39.11 15.80
CA SER A 474 -25.95 39.03 17.13
C SER A 474 -25.70 40.32 17.92
N ALA A 475 -26.71 40.76 18.68
CA ALA A 475 -26.59 41.92 19.54
C ALA A 475 -25.60 41.67 20.69
N ASP A 476 -25.01 42.74 21.22
CA ASP A 476 -24.19 42.70 22.44
C ASP A 476 -25.01 42.05 23.55
N THR A 477 -24.56 40.89 24.03
CA THR A 477 -25.12 40.28 25.24
C THR A 477 -24.23 40.65 26.42
N PRO A 478 -24.77 40.85 27.64
CA PRO A 478 -23.98 41.25 28.81
C PRO A 478 -22.83 40.29 29.18
N GLN A 479 -22.79 39.09 28.59
CA GLN A 479 -21.89 37.99 28.95
C GLN A 479 -21.09 37.42 27.77
N GLY A 480 -21.16 37.98 26.55
CA GLY A 480 -20.47 37.42 25.38
C GLY A 480 -20.09 38.43 24.29
N LYS A 481 -19.01 38.15 23.55
CA LYS A 481 -18.60 38.92 22.36
C LYS A 481 -19.65 38.79 21.25
N PRO A 482 -19.90 39.84 20.45
CA PRO A 482 -20.80 39.76 19.31
C PRO A 482 -20.30 38.72 18.30
N LYS A 483 -21.24 38.03 17.67
CA LYS A 483 -20.99 37.02 16.64
C LYS A 483 -21.59 37.45 15.32
N ILE A 484 -20.80 37.30 14.26
CA ILE A 484 -21.30 37.34 12.89
C ILE A 484 -21.50 35.92 12.38
N THR A 485 -22.65 35.67 11.78
CA THR A 485 -22.96 34.44 11.07
C THR A 485 -23.07 34.77 9.59
N ILE A 486 -22.34 34.03 8.75
CA ILE A 486 -22.43 34.12 7.29
C ILE A 486 -22.95 32.77 6.81
N ARG A 487 -23.97 32.80 5.98
CA ARG A 487 -24.65 31.63 5.43
C ARG A 487 -24.58 31.64 3.92
N ARG A 488 -24.11 30.53 3.33
CA ARG A 488 -24.32 30.21 1.92
C ARG A 488 -25.65 29.50 1.78
N LEU A 489 -26.52 30.01 0.91
CA LEU A 489 -27.81 29.42 0.59
C LEU A 489 -27.63 28.10 -0.21
N PRO A 490 -28.57 27.15 -0.08
CA PRO A 490 -28.57 25.95 -0.92
C PRO A 490 -28.78 26.32 -2.40
N ILE A 491 -28.17 25.55 -3.30
CA ILE A 491 -28.20 25.80 -4.74
C ILE A 491 -28.73 24.54 -5.42
N ASP A 492 -29.87 24.69 -6.10
CA ASP A 492 -30.45 23.63 -6.91
C ASP A 492 -29.69 23.51 -8.25
N THR A 493 -29.31 22.29 -8.61
CA THR A 493 -28.53 22.00 -9.81
C THR A 493 -29.03 20.74 -10.52
N PRO A 494 -28.77 20.57 -11.83
CA PRO A 494 -29.17 19.38 -12.59
C PRO A 494 -28.63 18.04 -12.08
N ILE A 495 -27.64 18.06 -11.18
CA ILE A 495 -27.04 16.85 -10.62
C ILE A 495 -27.44 16.61 -9.15
N GLY A 496 -28.23 17.51 -8.56
CA GLY A 496 -28.70 17.48 -7.18
C GLY A 496 -28.62 18.83 -6.47
N LEU A 497 -29.03 18.84 -5.21
CA LEU A 497 -29.03 20.03 -4.36
C LEU A 497 -27.70 20.17 -3.62
N LEU A 498 -26.94 21.21 -3.96
CA LEU A 498 -25.78 21.64 -3.17
C LEU A 498 -26.29 22.23 -1.85
N GLN A 499 -26.01 21.56 -0.74
CA GLN A 499 -26.48 22.00 0.57
C GLN A 499 -25.84 23.34 0.95
N GLY A 500 -26.63 24.21 1.59
CA GLY A 500 -26.12 25.43 2.20
C GLY A 500 -25.15 25.13 3.36
N ASP A 501 -24.30 26.09 3.71
CA ASP A 501 -23.40 25.99 4.87
C ASP A 501 -23.41 27.33 5.62
N GLN A 502 -23.12 27.30 6.91
CA GLN A 502 -23.02 28.49 7.74
C GLN A 502 -21.76 28.47 8.59
N LYS A 503 -21.12 29.64 8.73
CA LYS A 503 -19.99 29.83 9.63
C LYS A 503 -20.30 30.98 10.57
N THR A 504 -20.08 30.75 11.86
CA THR A 504 -20.25 31.75 12.90
C THR A 504 -18.90 32.05 13.53
N ARG A 505 -18.59 33.33 13.73
CA ARG A 505 -17.34 33.76 14.34
C ARG A 505 -17.55 34.91 15.31
N GLU A 506 -16.85 34.85 16.43
CA GLU A 506 -16.78 35.96 17.38
C GLU A 506 -15.96 37.11 16.80
N ILE A 507 -16.46 38.32 16.97
CA ILE A 507 -15.84 39.56 16.51
C ILE A 507 -15.75 40.57 17.66
N GLU A 508 -14.84 41.52 17.53
CA GLU A 508 -14.72 42.62 18.48
C GLU A 508 -15.95 43.54 18.42
N CYS A 509 -16.37 44.08 19.56
CA CYS A 509 -17.54 44.99 19.64
C CYS A 509 -17.39 46.21 18.73
N SER A 510 -16.16 46.71 18.54
CA SER A 510 -15.88 47.81 17.59
C SER A 510 -16.18 47.41 16.15
N LEU A 511 -15.77 46.22 15.73
CA LEU A 511 -16.04 45.68 14.40
C LEU A 511 -17.53 45.40 14.19
N ALA A 512 -18.23 44.88 15.21
CA ALA A 512 -19.68 44.66 15.15
C ALA A 512 -20.44 45.98 14.93
N LYS A 513 -20.08 47.04 15.67
CA LYS A 513 -20.67 48.38 15.48
C LYS A 513 -20.37 48.95 14.10
N ASP A 514 -19.16 48.79 13.60
CA ASP A 514 -18.82 49.23 12.24
C ASP A 514 -19.64 48.47 11.18
N LEU A 515 -19.81 47.15 11.32
CA LEU A 515 -20.62 46.34 10.42
C LEU A 515 -22.11 46.71 10.48
N GLN A 516 -22.65 47.05 11.65
CA GLN A 516 -24.01 47.56 11.79
C GLN A 516 -24.20 48.90 11.09
N LYS A 517 -23.22 49.82 11.18
CA LYS A 517 -23.25 51.08 10.43
C LYS A 517 -23.15 50.88 8.92
N VAL A 518 -22.34 49.90 8.47
CA VAL A 518 -22.31 49.49 7.06
C VAL A 518 -23.66 48.94 6.62
N ALA A 519 -24.31 48.12 7.45
CA ALA A 519 -25.65 47.59 7.17
C ALA A 519 -26.72 48.69 7.06
N ALA A 520 -26.59 49.76 7.85
CA ALA A 520 -27.45 50.93 7.81
C ALA A 520 -27.08 51.96 6.71
N ALA A 521 -26.07 51.66 5.86
CA ALA A 521 -25.55 52.54 4.83
C ALA A 521 -25.02 53.90 5.34
N GLU A 522 -24.50 53.93 6.58
CA GLU A 522 -24.05 55.16 7.27
C GLU A 522 -22.55 55.44 7.12
N LEU A 523 -21.80 54.60 6.41
CA LEU A 523 -20.33 54.62 6.40
C LEU A 523 -19.77 54.84 4.99
N MET A 524 -19.11 56.00 4.78
CA MET A 524 -18.51 56.37 3.49
C MET A 524 -17.10 55.81 3.31
N ALA A 525 -16.76 55.42 2.08
CA ALA A 525 -15.41 55.10 1.65
C ALA A 525 -14.71 56.36 1.12
N PRO A 526 -13.43 56.64 1.47
CA PRO A 526 -12.47 55.80 2.18
C PRO A 526 -12.24 56.26 3.64
N GLU A 527 -13.27 56.75 4.34
CA GLU A 527 -13.11 57.40 5.67
C GLU A 527 -12.45 56.49 6.73
N LYS A 528 -12.46 55.17 6.50
CA LYS A 528 -11.89 54.17 7.42
C LYS A 528 -11.19 53.03 6.68
N ASP A 529 -10.05 53.30 6.03
CA ASP A 529 -9.18 52.28 5.41
C ASP A 529 -8.78 51.12 6.34
N SER A 530 -8.85 51.33 7.67
CA SER A 530 -8.65 50.31 8.69
C SER A 530 -9.78 49.28 8.77
N LEU A 531 -11.01 49.61 8.33
CA LEU A 531 -12.17 48.71 8.37
C LEU A 531 -11.98 47.51 7.44
N THR A 532 -11.59 47.76 6.19
CA THR A 532 -11.30 46.70 5.20
C THR A 532 -10.22 45.74 5.69
N ARG A 533 -9.15 46.27 6.31
CA ARG A 533 -8.08 45.46 6.92
C ARG A 533 -8.59 44.65 8.10
N SER A 534 -9.40 45.25 8.96
CA SER A 534 -9.98 44.59 10.14
C SER A 534 -10.91 43.44 9.74
N ILE A 535 -11.76 43.63 8.74
CA ILE A 535 -12.65 42.58 8.21
C ILE A 535 -11.84 41.45 7.60
N ARG A 536 -10.83 41.74 6.77
CA ARG A 536 -10.00 40.68 6.18
C ARG A 536 -9.29 39.87 7.25
N SER A 537 -8.64 40.54 8.20
CA SER A 537 -7.93 39.86 9.29
C SER A 537 -8.85 39.01 10.16
N ALA A 538 -10.07 39.48 10.45
CA ALA A 538 -11.00 38.78 11.33
C ALA A 538 -11.84 37.71 10.63
N LEU A 539 -12.21 37.90 9.35
CA LEU A 539 -13.29 37.13 8.71
C LEU A 539 -12.94 36.51 7.36
N GLN A 540 -11.76 36.79 6.77
CA GLN A 540 -11.44 36.31 5.42
C GLN A 540 -11.52 34.80 5.27
N SER A 541 -10.88 34.04 6.16
CA SER A 541 -10.94 32.59 6.13
C SER A 541 -12.37 32.07 6.29
N THR A 542 -13.21 32.78 7.06
CA THR A 542 -14.61 32.44 7.28
C THR A 542 -15.42 32.52 6.00
N TYR A 543 -15.46 33.70 5.36
CA TYR A 543 -16.31 33.90 4.19
C TYR A 543 -15.73 33.25 2.92
N GLN A 544 -14.40 33.17 2.77
CA GLN A 544 -13.79 32.48 1.63
C GLN A 544 -13.98 30.96 1.70
N SER A 545 -14.05 30.36 2.89
CA SER A 545 -14.37 28.93 3.03
C SER A 545 -15.77 28.59 2.48
N LEU A 546 -16.72 29.53 2.60
CA LEU A 546 -18.08 29.43 2.05
C LEU A 546 -18.14 29.76 0.55
N GLY A 547 -17.05 30.20 -0.08
CA GLY A 547 -17.02 30.58 -1.49
C GLY A 547 -17.41 32.03 -1.77
N LEU A 548 -17.50 32.90 -0.75
CA LEU A 548 -17.67 34.34 -0.97
C LEU A 548 -16.31 34.98 -1.25
N ARG A 549 -16.21 35.81 -2.29
CA ARG A 549 -14.95 36.48 -2.67
C ARG A 549 -14.58 37.61 -1.72
N LEU A 550 -15.50 38.55 -1.51
CA LEU A 550 -15.36 39.73 -0.67
C LEU A 550 -16.61 39.92 0.18
N LEU A 551 -16.44 40.15 1.47
CA LEU A 551 -17.54 40.48 2.37
C LEU A 551 -17.93 41.96 2.31
N LEU A 552 -16.94 42.85 2.15
CA LEU A 552 -17.14 44.30 2.06
C LEU A 552 -16.80 44.78 0.65
N VAL A 553 -17.70 45.53 0.04
CA VAL A 553 -17.51 46.20 -1.25
C VAL A 553 -17.81 47.68 -1.14
N THR A 554 -17.47 48.45 -2.17
CA THR A 554 -17.78 49.88 -2.24
C THR A 554 -18.75 50.10 -3.39
N GLN A 555 -19.89 50.72 -3.09
CA GLN A 555 -20.91 51.09 -4.08
C GLN A 555 -21.27 52.55 -3.84
N GLU A 556 -21.20 53.39 -4.88
CA GLU A 556 -21.58 54.81 -4.80
C GLU A 556 -20.92 55.60 -3.65
N LYS A 557 -19.64 55.28 -3.36
CA LYS A 557 -18.84 55.83 -2.23
C LYS A 557 -19.28 55.39 -0.83
N LEU A 558 -20.22 54.46 -0.71
CA LEU A 558 -20.58 53.82 0.55
C LEU A 558 -19.95 52.44 0.66
N TYR A 559 -19.55 52.06 1.88
CA TYR A 559 -19.26 50.67 2.16
C TYR A 559 -20.58 49.89 2.22
N THR A 560 -20.62 48.74 1.55
CA THR A 560 -21.76 47.82 1.61
C THR A 560 -21.29 46.39 1.83
N LEU A 561 -22.09 45.61 2.55
CA LEU A 561 -21.85 44.18 2.69
C LEU A 561 -22.33 43.46 1.43
N SER A 562 -21.52 42.54 0.92
CA SER A 562 -21.86 41.75 -0.25
C SER A 562 -23.04 40.80 0.02
N CYS A 563 -23.19 40.35 1.27
CA CYS A 563 -24.25 39.44 1.68
C CYS A 563 -25.56 40.19 1.98
N ARG A 564 -26.70 39.52 1.81
CA ARG A 564 -28.02 40.04 2.21
C ARG A 564 -28.22 39.88 3.73
N LEU A 565 -28.92 40.81 4.37
CA LEU A 565 -29.29 40.63 5.78
C LEU A 565 -30.33 39.49 5.87
N ALA A 566 -30.08 38.52 6.76
CA ALA A 566 -30.92 37.33 6.97
C ALA A 566 -32.23 37.65 7.69
#